data_AF-A0A218Y1F3-F1
#
_entry.id   AF-A0A218Y1F3-F1
#
_cell.length_a   1.000
_cell.length_b   1.000
_cell.length_c   1.000
_cell.angle_alpha   90.00
_cell.angle_beta   90.00
_cell.angle_gamma   90.00
#
_symmetry.space_group_name_H-M   'P 1'
#
loop_
_entity.id
_entity.type
_entity.pdbx_description
1 polymer ?
#
loop_
_entity_poly.entity_id
_entity_poly.type
_entity_poly.pdbx_seq_one_letter_code
_entity_poly.pdbx_strand_id
1 'polypeptide(L)'
;MATPHEDYSKGLGQWSDIFAFGVLVLALICKRAYDPEGLHYELVLDVWAKLQQEERPKRVRKNLRYSKYSKFFLVHRSLISSKGYSGRDGFALTRLAMERVEDSARSRLLSNEVVNFLLMLKIVRRYGSDLGIDHLLCLHKERA
;
A
#
# COMPACT_ATOMS: atom_id res chain seq x y z
N MET A 1 -4.71 -15.82 40.14
CA MET A 1 -4.17 -14.57 39.58
C MET A 1 -2.90 -14.91 38.83
N ALA A 2 -2.93 -14.81 37.51
CA ALA A 2 -1.74 -14.90 36.67
C ALA A 2 -1.86 -13.78 35.64
N THR A 3 -1.02 -12.76 35.75
CA THR A 3 -0.82 -11.77 34.70
C THR A 3 0.12 -12.38 33.67
N PRO A 4 -0.28 -12.59 32.41
CA PRO A 4 0.70 -12.89 31.38
C PRO A 4 1.42 -11.58 31.08
N HIS A 5 2.66 -11.46 31.56
CA HIS A 5 3.62 -10.55 30.96
C HIS A 5 3.78 -11.04 29.51
N GLU A 6 3.13 -10.34 28.58
CA GLU A 6 3.36 -10.54 27.15
C GLU A 6 4.84 -10.27 26.88
N ASP A 7 5.52 -11.34 26.51
CA ASP A 7 6.92 -11.35 26.12
C ASP A 7 7.03 -10.60 24.76
N TYR A 8 7.28 -9.30 24.82
CA TYR A 8 7.54 -8.43 23.66
C TYR A 8 8.83 -8.81 22.90
N SER A 9 9.48 -9.91 23.29
CA SER A 9 10.72 -10.44 22.70
C SER A 9 10.50 -11.38 21.51
N LYS A 10 9.26 -11.61 21.07
CA LYS A 10 9.01 -12.24 19.76
C LYS A 10 9.54 -11.33 18.66
N GLY A 11 10.74 -11.66 18.17
CA GLY A 11 11.42 -10.98 17.09
C GLY A 11 10.50 -10.64 15.93
N LEU A 12 10.80 -9.52 15.26
CA LEU A 12 10.16 -9.02 14.06
C LEU A 12 9.88 -10.18 13.08
N GLY A 13 8.65 -10.70 13.11
CA GLY A 13 8.23 -11.81 12.25
C GLY A 13 7.89 -11.32 10.85
N GLN A 14 7.52 -12.23 9.95
CA GLN A 14 7.11 -11.92 8.56
C GLN A 14 6.08 -10.79 8.46
N TRP A 15 5.24 -10.62 9.48
CA TRP A 15 4.30 -9.51 9.56
C TRP A 15 4.97 -8.13 9.53
N SER A 16 6.10 -7.97 10.19
CA SER A 16 6.82 -6.69 10.23
C SER A 16 7.35 -6.27 8.86
N ASP A 17 7.87 -7.22 8.07
CA ASP A 17 8.28 -6.99 6.69
C ASP A 17 7.10 -6.60 5.80
N ILE A 18 5.96 -7.26 5.98
CA ILE A 18 4.74 -6.98 5.22
C ILE A 18 4.15 -5.60 5.58
N PHE A 19 4.18 -5.26 6.87
CA PHE A 19 3.80 -3.93 7.34
C PHE A 19 4.72 -2.85 6.76
N ALA A 20 6.05 -3.05 6.88
CA ALA A 20 7.05 -2.14 6.34
C ALA A 20 6.92 -1.98 4.82
N PHE A 21 6.63 -3.06 4.10
CA PHE A 21 6.30 -3.00 2.67
C PHE A 21 5.06 -2.12 2.41
N GLY A 22 4.00 -2.29 3.20
CA GLY A 22 2.81 -1.44 3.11
C GLY A 22 3.14 0.05 3.28
N VAL A 23 3.92 0.39 4.31
CA VAL A 23 4.39 1.75 4.57
C VAL A 23 5.25 2.27 3.41
N LEU A 24 6.16 1.45 2.87
CA LEU A 24 7.00 1.82 1.73
C LEU A 24 6.15 2.13 0.49
N VAL A 25 5.15 1.30 0.18
CA VAL A 25 4.24 1.57 -0.94
C VAL A 25 3.47 2.87 -0.71
N LEU A 26 2.98 3.12 0.51
CA LEU A 26 2.34 4.39 0.87
C LEU A 26 3.30 5.57 0.64
N ALA A 27 4.55 5.46 1.06
CA ALA A 27 5.55 6.51 0.91
C ALA A 27 5.77 6.86 -0.56
N LEU A 28 5.90 5.83 -1.40
CA LEU A 28 6.09 5.97 -2.84
C LEU A 28 4.88 6.59 -3.53
N ILE A 29 3.66 6.08 -3.29
CA ILE A 29 2.47 6.58 -3.97
C ILE A 29 2.06 7.97 -3.47
N CYS A 30 2.27 8.26 -2.18
CA CYS A 30 1.97 9.57 -1.60
C CYS A 30 3.07 10.60 -1.87
N LYS A 31 4.27 10.15 -2.32
CA LYS A 31 5.51 10.93 -2.34
C LYS A 31 5.78 11.64 -1.01
N ARG A 32 5.59 10.92 0.09
CA ARG A 32 5.85 11.40 1.44
C ARG A 32 6.98 10.56 2.03
N ALA A 33 8.03 11.23 2.50
CA ALA A 33 9.09 10.59 3.25
C ALA A 33 8.74 10.60 4.75
N TYR A 34 9.35 9.69 5.50
CA TYR A 34 9.45 9.83 6.94
C TYR A 34 10.33 11.04 7.24
N ASP A 35 9.80 12.02 7.96
CA ASP A 35 10.55 13.20 8.42
C ASP A 35 10.87 13.01 9.91
N PRO A 36 12.15 12.74 10.27
CA PRO A 36 12.55 12.47 11.64
C PRO A 36 12.51 13.71 12.53
N GLU A 37 12.45 14.93 11.96
CA GLU A 37 12.47 16.19 12.72
C GLU A 37 11.08 16.75 12.99
N GLY A 38 10.04 16.19 12.37
CA GLY A 38 8.67 16.59 12.65
C GLY A 38 8.18 16.07 14.00
N LEU A 39 7.42 16.87 14.74
CA LEU A 39 6.85 16.52 16.06
C LEU A 39 5.37 16.15 16.01
N HIS A 40 4.88 15.59 14.90
CA HIS A 40 3.45 15.34 14.71
C HIS A 40 3.15 13.90 14.31
N TYR A 41 2.05 13.35 14.85
CA TYR A 41 1.42 12.07 14.51
C TYR A 41 1.19 11.87 12.99
N GLU A 42 1.29 12.94 12.20
CA GLU A 42 1.26 12.95 10.74
C GLU A 42 2.48 12.29 10.07
N LEU A 43 3.52 11.96 10.85
CA LEU A 43 4.76 11.33 10.40
C LEU A 43 4.72 9.81 10.43
N VAL A 44 3.77 9.26 11.17
CA VAL A 44 3.43 7.85 11.10
C VAL A 44 2.53 7.69 9.87
N LEU A 45 3.16 7.41 8.73
CA LEU A 45 2.54 7.52 7.43
C LEU A 45 1.28 6.65 7.29
N ASP A 46 1.24 5.49 7.94
CA ASP A 46 0.06 4.63 7.99
C ASP A 46 -1.08 5.26 8.81
N VAL A 47 -0.79 5.89 9.95
CA VAL A 47 -1.79 6.64 10.73
C VAL A 47 -2.34 7.80 9.91
N TRP A 48 -1.48 8.58 9.25
CA TRP A 48 -1.94 9.65 8.36
C TRP A 48 -2.81 9.10 7.22
N ALA A 49 -2.42 7.99 6.59
CA ALA A 49 -3.18 7.39 5.49
C ALA A 49 -4.56 6.88 5.95
N LYS A 50 -4.65 6.25 7.14
CA LYS A 50 -5.90 5.85 7.79
C LYS A 50 -6.80 7.06 8.04
N LEU A 51 -6.27 8.15 8.60
CA LEU A 51 -7.02 9.39 8.82
C LEU A 51 -7.57 9.98 7.51
N GLN A 52 -6.77 10.02 6.44
CA GLN A 52 -7.27 10.49 5.15
C GLN A 52 -8.40 9.60 4.62
N GLN A 53 -8.36 8.28 4.88
CA GLN A 53 -9.42 7.35 4.47
C GLN A 53 -10.72 7.55 5.28
N GLU A 54 -10.61 7.81 6.58
CA GLU A 54 -11.75 8.03 7.48
C GLU A 54 -12.41 9.40 7.31
N GLU A 55 -11.63 10.45 7.05
CA GLU A 55 -12.16 11.80 6.83
C GLU A 55 -12.81 11.97 5.46
N ARG A 56 -12.44 11.13 4.50
CA ARG A 56 -12.89 11.22 3.13
C ARG A 56 -14.41 11.13 2.96
N PRO A 57 -15.15 10.18 3.58
CA PRO A 57 -16.62 10.19 3.59
C PRO A 57 -17.22 11.52 4.09
N LYS A 58 -16.58 12.16 5.07
CA LYS A 58 -17.02 13.45 5.65
C LYS A 58 -16.80 14.62 4.67
N ARG A 59 -15.68 14.62 3.93
CA ARG A 59 -15.39 15.63 2.89
C ARG A 59 -16.28 15.47 1.65
N VAL A 60 -16.61 14.23 1.28
CA VAL A 60 -17.38 13.90 0.06
C VAL A 60 -18.88 14.12 0.25
N ARG A 61 -19.45 13.93 1.45
CA ARG A 61 -20.86 14.24 1.73
C ARG A 61 -21.24 15.71 1.46
N LYS A 62 -20.27 16.63 1.44
CA LYS A 62 -20.50 18.05 1.09
C LYS A 62 -20.44 18.35 -0.41
N ASN A 63 -19.90 17.45 -1.24
CA ASN A 63 -19.73 17.67 -2.68
C ASN A 63 -20.25 16.47 -3.49
N LEU A 64 -21.51 16.57 -3.95
CA LEU A 64 -22.15 15.61 -4.83
C LEU A 64 -21.38 15.46 -6.15
N ARG A 65 -20.53 14.43 -6.23
CA ARG A 65 -20.22 13.59 -7.40
C ARG A 65 -18.93 12.84 -7.07
N TYR A 66 -19.05 11.52 -6.86
CA TYR A 66 -17.91 10.62 -6.77
C TYR A 66 -17.12 10.69 -8.09
N SER A 67 -16.11 11.55 -8.17
CA SER A 67 -15.27 11.61 -9.36
C SER A 67 -14.41 10.34 -9.43
N LYS A 68 -14.05 9.94 -10.64
CA LYS A 68 -13.11 8.84 -10.90
C LYS A 68 -11.77 9.02 -10.16
N TYR A 69 -11.41 10.28 -9.83
CA TYR A 69 -10.22 10.66 -9.07
C TYR A 69 -10.31 10.38 -7.57
N SER A 70 -11.52 10.15 -7.05
CA SER A 70 -11.69 9.72 -5.67
C SER A 70 -10.86 8.46 -5.43
N LYS A 71 -10.75 7.52 -6.37
CA LYS A 71 -9.97 6.28 -6.24
C LYS A 71 -8.46 6.48 -6.00
N PHE A 72 -7.94 7.71 -6.10
CA PHE A 72 -6.51 8.05 -6.06
C PHE A 72 -6.14 9.06 -4.99
N PHE A 73 -6.96 9.26 -3.97
CA PHE A 73 -6.77 10.37 -3.02
C PHE A 73 -5.45 10.35 -2.24
N LEU A 74 -4.86 9.16 -2.05
CA LEU A 74 -3.53 9.03 -1.46
C LEU A 74 -2.42 9.19 -2.51
N VAL A 75 -2.70 8.89 -3.78
CA VAL A 75 -1.71 8.98 -4.84
C VAL A 75 -1.41 10.45 -5.15
N HIS A 76 -0.14 10.83 -5.05
CA HIS A 76 0.32 12.18 -5.30
C HIS A 76 -0.02 12.61 -6.73
N ARG A 77 -0.47 13.86 -6.90
CA ARG A 77 -0.91 14.40 -8.20
C ARG A 77 0.15 14.29 -9.29
N SER A 78 1.43 14.46 -8.94
CA SER A 78 2.52 14.33 -9.92
C SER A 78 2.63 12.93 -10.52
N LEU A 79 2.28 11.89 -9.76
CA LEU A 79 2.27 10.52 -10.29
C LEU A 79 1.09 10.34 -11.23
N ILE A 80 -0.09 10.83 -10.85
CA ILE A 80 -1.31 10.80 -11.69
C ILE A 80 -1.07 11.49 -13.04
N SER A 81 -0.35 12.61 -13.04
CA SER A 81 -0.02 13.36 -14.26
C SER A 81 1.09 12.74 -15.12
N SER A 82 1.74 11.65 -14.68
CA SER A 82 2.84 11.04 -15.42
C SER A 82 2.34 10.15 -16.57
N LYS A 83 3.06 10.17 -17.71
CA LYS A 83 2.70 9.42 -18.94
C LYS A 83 2.64 7.89 -18.75
N GLY A 84 3.32 7.36 -17.73
CA GLY A 84 3.35 5.94 -17.40
C GLY A 84 2.29 5.49 -16.38
N TYR A 85 1.55 6.42 -15.76
CA TYR A 85 0.66 6.07 -14.66
C TYR A 85 -0.60 5.34 -15.14
N SER A 86 -0.88 4.21 -14.50
CA SER A 86 -2.10 3.45 -14.66
C SER A 86 -3.02 3.71 -13.47
N GLY A 87 -4.15 4.39 -13.69
CA GLY A 87 -5.16 4.55 -12.64
C GLY A 87 -5.70 3.21 -12.12
N ARG A 88 -5.70 2.14 -12.91
CA ARG A 88 -6.11 0.84 -12.35
C ARG A 88 -5.07 0.33 -11.33
N ASP A 89 -3.80 0.38 -11.70
CA ASP A 89 -2.71 -0.12 -10.86
C ASP A 89 -2.51 0.76 -9.62
N GLY A 90 -2.63 2.08 -9.76
CA GLY A 90 -2.55 3.00 -8.62
C GLY A 90 -3.64 2.76 -7.57
N PHE A 91 -4.88 2.45 -8.00
CA PHE A 91 -5.95 2.07 -7.08
C PHE A 91 -5.65 0.73 -6.40
N ALA A 92 -5.20 -0.25 -7.18
CA ALA A 92 -4.87 -1.58 -6.70
C ALA A 92 -3.73 -1.52 -5.66
N LEU A 93 -2.66 -0.79 -5.93
CA LEU A 93 -1.54 -0.55 -5.02
C LEU A 93 -1.96 0.20 -3.76
N THR A 94 -2.77 1.24 -3.90
CA THR A 94 -3.29 1.99 -2.73
C THR A 94 -4.07 1.06 -1.81
N ARG A 95 -4.96 0.23 -2.37
CA ARG A 95 -5.74 -0.75 -1.60
C ARG A 95 -4.83 -1.77 -0.92
N LEU A 96 -3.89 -2.36 -1.66
CA LEU A 96 -2.93 -3.31 -1.12
C LEU A 96 -2.17 -2.73 0.08
N ALA A 97 -1.64 -1.52 -0.07
CA ALA A 97 -0.86 -0.84 0.96
C ALA A 97 -1.69 -0.57 2.22
N MET A 98 -2.91 -0.04 2.06
CA MET A 98 -3.84 0.17 3.18
C MET A 98 -4.16 -1.14 3.91
N GLU A 99 -4.43 -2.22 3.18
CA GLU A 99 -4.69 -3.53 3.79
C GLU A 99 -3.45 -4.13 4.47
N ARG A 100 -2.22 -3.68 4.18
CA ARG A 100 -1.00 -4.17 4.85
C ARG A 100 -0.70 -3.43 6.15
N VAL A 101 -1.08 -2.16 6.23
CA VAL A 101 -0.88 -1.35 7.44
C VAL A 101 -2.09 -1.39 8.39
N GLU A 102 -3.14 -2.14 8.03
CA GLU A 102 -4.32 -2.36 8.84
C GLU A 102 -4.01 -3.29 10.03
N ASP A 103 -4.38 -2.89 11.24
CA ASP A 103 -4.04 -3.63 12.46
C ASP A 103 -4.72 -5.00 12.53
N SER A 104 -5.90 -5.12 11.92
CA SER A 104 -6.64 -6.38 11.80
C SER A 104 -6.05 -7.36 10.77
N ALA A 105 -5.09 -6.92 9.94
CA ALA A 105 -4.46 -7.74 8.91
C ALA A 105 -3.20 -8.49 9.40
N ARG A 106 -2.88 -8.39 10.72
CA ARG A 106 -1.67 -8.98 11.35
C ARG A 106 -1.43 -10.47 11.07
N SER A 107 -2.44 -11.23 10.66
CA SER A 107 -2.36 -12.66 10.41
C SER A 107 -2.66 -13.09 8.96
N ARG A 108 -2.95 -12.17 8.04
CA ARG A 108 -3.78 -12.52 6.87
C ARG A 108 -3.07 -12.88 5.57
N LEU A 109 -1.81 -12.50 5.35
CA LEU A 109 -1.17 -12.72 4.04
C LEU A 109 0.32 -13.02 4.15
N LEU A 110 0.80 -13.88 3.25
CA LEU A 110 2.20 -14.29 3.10
C LEU A 110 2.90 -13.43 2.02
N SER A 111 4.22 -13.26 2.11
CA SER A 111 5.00 -12.43 1.18
C SER A 111 4.84 -12.83 -0.30
N ASN A 112 4.56 -14.10 -0.58
CA ASN A 112 4.31 -14.61 -1.94
C ASN A 112 3.03 -14.06 -2.57
N GLU A 113 1.98 -13.79 -1.78
CA GLU A 113 0.72 -13.21 -2.26
C GLU A 113 0.91 -11.76 -2.68
N VAL A 114 1.77 -11.02 -1.96
CA VAL A 114 2.17 -9.67 -2.33
C VAL A 114 2.90 -9.68 -3.68
N VAL A 115 3.87 -10.59 -3.86
CA VAL A 115 4.61 -10.71 -5.13
C VAL A 115 3.67 -11.07 -6.28
N ASN A 116 2.79 -12.07 -6.10
CA ASN A 116 1.80 -12.45 -7.11
C ASN A 116 0.89 -11.28 -7.48
N PHE A 117 0.44 -10.51 -6.50
CA PHE A 117 -0.35 -9.32 -6.74
C PHE A 117 0.40 -8.28 -7.59
N LEU A 118 1.68 -8.03 -7.27
CA LEU A 118 2.51 -7.09 -8.03
C LEU A 118 2.70 -7.56 -9.49
N LEU A 119 2.92 -8.85 -9.72
CA LEU A 119 3.03 -9.43 -11.06
C LEU A 119 1.75 -9.28 -11.89
N MET A 120 0.59 -9.11 -11.25
CA MET A 120 -0.69 -8.88 -11.92
C MET A 120 -0.92 -7.43 -12.35
N LEU A 121 -0.12 -6.48 -11.86
CA LEU A 121 -0.25 -5.06 -12.23
C LEU A 121 0.05 -4.85 -13.70
N LYS A 122 -0.78 -4.05 -14.38
CA LYS A 122 -0.65 -3.83 -15.82
C LYS A 122 0.71 -3.21 -16.17
N ILE A 123 1.21 -2.30 -15.34
CA ILE A 123 2.50 -1.65 -15.54
C ILE A 123 3.66 -2.65 -15.41
N VAL A 124 3.62 -3.55 -14.42
CA VAL A 124 4.66 -4.58 -14.20
C VAL A 124 4.69 -5.54 -15.39
N ARG A 125 3.52 -5.96 -15.88
CA ARG A 125 3.43 -6.82 -17.07
C ARG A 125 3.89 -6.12 -18.35
N ARG A 126 3.73 -4.80 -18.44
CA ARG A 126 4.12 -4.01 -19.61
C ARG A 126 5.64 -3.82 -19.68
N TYR A 127 6.27 -3.61 -18.54
CA TYR A 127 7.71 -3.33 -18.42
C TYR A 127 8.49 -4.54 -17.88
N GLY A 128 7.91 -5.74 -17.94
CA GLY A 128 8.49 -6.94 -17.35
C GLY A 128 9.87 -7.28 -17.90
N SER A 129 10.07 -7.08 -19.20
CA SER A 129 11.35 -7.33 -19.86
C SER A 129 12.42 -6.32 -19.45
N ASP A 130 12.04 -5.04 -19.32
CA ASP A 130 12.95 -4.00 -18.84
C ASP A 130 13.37 -4.22 -17.37
N LEU A 131 12.53 -4.92 -16.61
CA LEU A 131 12.78 -5.29 -15.21
C LEU A 131 13.48 -6.65 -15.06
N GLY A 132 13.69 -7.41 -16.15
CA GLY A 132 14.29 -8.75 -16.10
C GLY A 132 13.42 -9.81 -15.41
N ILE A 133 12.10 -9.61 -15.35
CA ILE A 133 11.16 -10.48 -14.61
C ILE A 133 10.28 -11.33 -15.53
N ASP A 134 10.62 -11.47 -16.83
CA ASP A 134 9.81 -12.26 -17.77
C ASP A 134 9.59 -13.69 -17.30
N HIS A 135 10.61 -14.30 -16.70
CA HIS A 135 10.53 -15.64 -16.13
C HIS A 135 9.46 -15.75 -15.04
N LEU A 136 9.35 -14.74 -14.16
CA LEU A 136 8.30 -14.69 -13.13
C LEU A 136 6.92 -14.47 -13.72
N LEU A 137 6.82 -13.65 -14.77
CA LEU A 137 5.55 -13.40 -15.47
C LEU A 137 5.06 -14.63 -16.24
N CYS A 138 5.96 -15.45 -16.79
CA CYS A 138 5.62 -16.72 -17.44
C CYS A 138 5.10 -17.74 -16.43
N LEU A 139 5.84 -17.97 -15.33
CA LEU A 139 5.42 -18.89 -14.26
C LEU A 139 4.06 -18.53 -13.66
N HIS A 140 3.73 -17.24 -13.60
CA HIS A 140 2.44 -16.80 -13.09
C HIS A 140 1.29 -17.08 -14.05
N LYS A 141 1.50 -17.01 -15.38
CA LYS A 141 0.48 -17.34 -16.39
C LYS A 141 0.10 -18.83 -16.37
N GLU A 142 1.03 -19.71 -16.00
CA GLU A 142 0.80 -21.17 -15.95
C GLU A 142 -0.03 -21.61 -14.74
N ARG A 143 -0.21 -20.73 -13.74
CA ARG A 143 -0.93 -21.01 -12.48
C ARG A 143 -2.30 -20.33 -12.38
N ALA A 144 -2.67 -19.49 -13.35
CA ALA A 144 -3.90 -18.69 -13.37
C ALA A 144 -4.94 -19.29 -14.33
#